data_AF-A0A024G9F1-F1
#
_entry.id   AF-A0A024G9F1-F1
#
_cell.length_a   1.000
_cell.length_b   1.000
_cell.length_c   1.000
_cell.angle_alpha   90.00
_cell.angle_beta   90.00
_cell.angle_gamma   90.00
#
_symmetry.space_group_name_H-M   'P 1'
#
loop_
_entity.id
_entity.type
_entity.pdbx_description
1 polymer ?
#
loop_
_entity_poly.entity_id
_entity_poly.type
_entity_poly.pdbx_seq_one_letter_code
_entity_poly.pdbx_strand_id
1 'polypeptide(L)'
;MQIVLFLCLALLSVHGKKPGYCKNEKSCQAQAKGYTCVSVQTSRTGATDVKQCLPNQDSTEICAGVRPGVCPSLSTWPTAYKSISCVCAFIYPTAKCKKPGTPNKAGYVNCLYVKDLNGEEVGVIYGCVDYSVFDKRLLFKERSSADKLAQMLDYPKVISDNCINPSAPDVVCSARGTCVPSGQRSMDYRCVCTVGYKGRFCQKIDSNKCINAGQCAAGTCNMRSQQCECNEGTTGNQCAYCDPTSSKACGGHGKCMSNVTNQDALGGAEDGSGSSSVSGTVGDAGRGLASVGQENVTGGVCNCESGYTGAQCDRRVEKKSVISDDSLSGSDNEDNGAALISLSVVFTYMLLLMPLILM
;
A
#
# COMPACT_ATOMS: atom_id res chain seq x y z
N MET A 1 -38.30 -19.02 -42.37
CA MET A 1 -38.38 -17.85 -41.47
C MET A 1 -37.78 -18.26 -40.14
N GLN A 2 -36.48 -18.02 -39.95
CA GLN A 2 -35.76 -18.41 -38.74
C GLN A 2 -34.84 -17.25 -38.39
N ILE A 3 -35.25 -16.52 -37.34
CA ILE A 3 -34.59 -15.33 -36.82
C ILE A 3 -33.33 -15.82 -36.11
N VAL A 4 -32.17 -15.57 -36.71
CA VAL A 4 -30.87 -15.77 -36.06
C VAL A 4 -30.68 -14.62 -35.07
N LEU A 5 -30.98 -14.92 -33.81
CA LEU A 5 -30.71 -14.03 -32.68
C LEU A 5 -29.18 -13.99 -32.47
N PHE A 6 -28.53 -12.94 -32.99
CA PHE A 6 -27.14 -12.62 -32.67
C PHE A 6 -27.07 -12.26 -31.18
N LEU A 7 -26.79 -13.26 -30.34
CA LEU A 7 -26.31 -13.03 -28.98
C LEU A 7 -24.95 -12.36 -29.10
N CYS A 8 -24.92 -11.06 -28.86
CA CYS A 8 -23.70 -10.30 -28.67
C CYS A 8 -23.01 -10.86 -27.41
N LEU A 9 -22.06 -11.79 -27.59
CA LEU A 9 -21.04 -12.06 -26.58
C LEU A 9 -20.29 -10.75 -26.37
N ALA A 10 -20.67 -10.00 -25.35
CA ALA A 10 -19.84 -8.95 -24.82
C ALA A 10 -18.53 -9.60 -24.39
N LEU A 11 -17.49 -9.35 -25.18
CA LEU A 11 -16.09 -9.59 -24.85
C LEU A 11 -15.80 -8.93 -23.50
N LEU A 12 -15.93 -9.72 -22.43
CA LEU A 12 -15.36 -9.39 -21.13
C LEU A 12 -13.85 -9.30 -21.34
N SER A 13 -13.35 -8.07 -21.45
CA SER A 13 -11.92 -7.80 -21.50
C SER A 13 -11.26 -8.46 -20.30
N VAL A 14 -10.42 -9.45 -20.59
CA VAL A 14 -9.46 -10.08 -19.68
C VAL A 14 -8.41 -9.04 -19.27
N HIS A 15 -8.74 -8.22 -18.27
CA HIS A 15 -7.77 -7.60 -17.37
C HIS A 15 -8.07 -8.15 -15.99
N GLY A 16 -7.32 -9.17 -15.56
CA GLY A 16 -7.55 -9.95 -14.33
C GLY A 16 -7.96 -9.08 -13.14
N LYS A 17 -9.26 -9.16 -12.81
CA LYS A 17 -10.04 -8.64 -11.67
C LYS A 17 -9.31 -7.63 -10.76
N LYS A 18 -9.43 -6.33 -11.07
CA LYS A 18 -9.19 -5.21 -10.14
C LYS A 18 -10.55 -4.60 -9.72
N PRO A 19 -11.21 -5.11 -8.68
CA PRO A 19 -12.54 -4.64 -8.28
C PRO A 19 -12.56 -3.14 -7.98
N GLY A 20 -13.55 -2.45 -8.56
CA GLY A 20 -13.71 -1.01 -8.42
C GLY A 20 -12.72 -0.17 -9.24
N TYR A 21 -11.92 -0.79 -10.11
CA TYR A 21 -11.04 -0.05 -11.01
C TYR A 21 -11.82 0.97 -11.85
N CYS A 22 -11.22 2.15 -12.01
CA CYS A 22 -11.81 3.24 -12.77
C CYS A 22 -10.84 3.77 -13.83
N LYS A 23 -11.38 3.98 -15.04
CA LYS A 23 -10.64 4.65 -16.12
C LYS A 23 -10.67 6.17 -15.93
N ASN A 24 -11.80 6.67 -15.45
CA ASN A 24 -12.09 8.09 -15.26
C ASN A 24 -13.35 8.28 -14.39
N GLU A 25 -13.70 9.53 -14.10
CA GLU A 25 -14.90 9.88 -13.34
C GLU A 25 -16.20 9.31 -13.91
N LYS A 26 -16.36 9.33 -15.23
CA LYS A 26 -17.57 8.81 -15.89
C LYS A 26 -17.75 7.31 -15.61
N SER A 27 -16.66 6.56 -15.56
CA SER A 27 -16.71 5.13 -15.23
C SER A 27 -17.19 4.87 -13.80
N CYS A 28 -16.89 5.74 -12.84
CA CYS A 28 -17.38 5.60 -11.46
C CYS A 28 -18.84 6.01 -11.33
N GLN A 29 -19.24 7.11 -11.95
CA GLN A 29 -20.63 7.59 -11.92
C GLN A 29 -21.60 6.60 -12.58
N ALA A 30 -21.13 5.82 -13.56
CA ALA A 30 -21.90 4.72 -14.15
C ALA A 30 -22.08 3.52 -13.20
N GLN A 31 -21.14 3.30 -12.27
CA GLN A 31 -21.22 2.22 -11.28
C GLN A 31 -22.11 2.61 -10.09
N ALA A 32 -21.91 3.82 -9.55
CA ALA A 32 -22.70 4.35 -8.46
C ALA A 32 -22.65 5.89 -8.48
N LYS A 33 -23.81 6.53 -8.29
CA LYS A 33 -23.89 7.99 -8.17
C LYS A 33 -23.08 8.46 -6.96
N GLY A 34 -22.37 9.57 -7.11
CA GLY A 34 -21.58 10.14 -6.02
C GLY A 34 -20.23 9.45 -5.80
N TYR A 35 -19.75 8.62 -6.73
CA TYR A 35 -18.42 8.02 -6.69
C TYR A 35 -17.45 8.74 -7.62
N THR A 36 -16.20 8.91 -7.18
CA THR A 36 -15.15 9.58 -7.97
C THR A 36 -13.93 8.69 -8.13
N CYS A 37 -13.15 8.92 -9.20
CA CYS A 37 -12.03 8.08 -9.57
C CYS A 37 -10.73 8.58 -8.94
N VAL A 38 -10.25 7.87 -7.94
CA VAL A 38 -9.08 8.30 -7.15
C VAL A 38 -7.87 7.46 -7.52
N SER A 39 -6.75 8.13 -7.82
CA SER A 39 -5.51 7.47 -8.21
C SER A 39 -4.45 7.49 -7.12
N VAL A 40 -3.69 6.39 -6.99
CA VAL A 40 -2.50 6.31 -6.14
C VAL A 40 -1.25 6.41 -7.01
N GLN A 41 -0.34 7.32 -6.68
CA GLN A 41 1.00 7.35 -7.26
C GLN A 41 1.85 6.26 -6.61
N THR A 42 2.55 5.50 -7.44
CA THR A 42 3.53 4.51 -6.98
C THR A 42 4.58 4.30 -8.06
N SER A 43 5.83 4.06 -7.63
CA SER A 43 6.91 3.55 -8.49
C SER A 43 7.17 2.06 -8.26
N ARG A 44 6.27 1.36 -7.57
CA ARG A 44 6.43 -0.06 -7.23
C ARG A 44 6.33 -0.93 -8.48
N THR A 45 7.30 -1.82 -8.66
CA THR A 45 7.33 -2.76 -9.77
C THR A 45 6.07 -3.64 -9.77
N GLY A 46 5.43 -3.80 -10.94
CA GLY A 46 4.22 -4.59 -11.10
C GLY A 46 2.91 -3.89 -10.70
N ALA A 47 2.98 -2.67 -10.15
CA ALA A 47 1.82 -1.85 -9.84
C ALA A 47 1.70 -0.68 -10.82
N THR A 48 0.76 -0.78 -11.76
CA THR A 48 0.46 0.29 -12.73
C THR A 48 -1.02 0.63 -12.74
N ASP A 49 -1.31 1.87 -13.09
CA ASP A 49 -2.66 2.43 -13.20
C ASP A 49 -3.53 2.12 -11.97
N VAL A 50 -2.99 2.46 -10.80
CA VAL A 50 -3.64 2.25 -9.51
C VAL A 50 -4.73 3.30 -9.31
N LYS A 51 -5.96 2.98 -9.73
CA LYS A 51 -7.12 3.86 -9.60
C LYS A 51 -8.37 3.09 -9.20
N GLN A 52 -9.17 3.64 -8.28
CA GLN A 52 -10.39 3.01 -7.81
C GLN A 52 -11.51 4.05 -7.60
N CYS A 53 -12.76 3.63 -7.83
CA CYS A 53 -13.94 4.40 -7.48
C CYS A 53 -14.14 4.44 -5.96
N LEU A 54 -14.25 5.64 -5.39
CA LEU A 54 -14.54 5.87 -3.98
C LEU A 54 -15.77 6.78 -3.81
N PRO A 55 -16.59 6.59 -2.76
CA PRO A 55 -17.72 7.47 -2.47
C PRO A 55 -17.27 8.89 -2.08
N ASN A 56 -18.03 9.91 -2.51
CA ASN A 56 -17.73 11.34 -2.36
C ASN A 56 -18.96 12.11 -1.83
N GLN A 57 -19.54 11.64 -0.71
CA GLN A 57 -20.82 12.10 -0.16
C GLN A 57 -20.76 12.22 1.38
N ASP A 58 -19.76 12.91 1.93
CA ASP A 58 -19.73 13.37 3.34
C ASP A 58 -19.16 12.44 4.44
N SER A 59 -19.01 11.12 4.23
CA SER A 59 -18.27 10.25 5.18
C SER A 59 -16.81 9.99 4.80
N THR A 60 -16.44 10.35 3.58
CA THR A 60 -15.15 10.11 2.96
C THR A 60 -14.76 11.36 2.19
N GLU A 61 -14.18 12.34 2.89
CA GLU A 61 -13.38 13.34 2.19
C GLU A 61 -12.28 12.55 1.47
N ILE A 62 -12.20 12.70 0.16
CA ILE A 62 -11.24 11.99 -0.67
C ILE A 62 -9.96 12.80 -0.74
N CYS A 63 -8.81 12.11 -0.72
CA CYS A 63 -7.53 12.77 -0.88
C CYS A 63 -7.35 13.32 -2.31
N ALA A 64 -7.79 14.55 -2.53
CA ALA A 64 -7.73 15.19 -3.85
C ALA A 64 -7.80 16.71 -3.75
N GLY A 65 -6.95 17.39 -4.54
CA GLY A 65 -6.99 18.85 -4.67
C GLY A 65 -6.64 19.53 -3.35
N VAL A 66 -7.53 20.33 -2.80
CA VAL A 66 -7.28 21.02 -1.52
C VAL A 66 -7.81 20.25 -0.30
N ARG A 67 -8.37 19.05 -0.49
CA ARG A 67 -9.00 18.27 0.57
C ARG A 67 -8.12 17.07 0.94
N PRO A 68 -7.68 16.94 2.20
CA PRO A 68 -7.11 15.69 2.68
C PRO A 68 -8.21 14.65 2.80
N GLY A 69 -7.84 13.37 2.78
CA GLY A 69 -8.88 12.34 2.76
C GLY A 69 -8.41 10.92 2.52
N VAL A 70 -9.38 10.04 2.30
CA VAL A 70 -9.14 8.61 2.06
C VAL A 70 -8.66 8.34 0.65
N CYS A 71 -7.90 7.26 0.53
CA CYS A 71 -7.33 6.74 -0.69
C CYS A 71 -7.89 5.34 -1.01
N PRO A 72 -7.67 4.84 -2.25
CA PRO A 72 -8.08 3.50 -2.65
C PRO A 72 -7.68 2.40 -1.69
N SER A 73 -8.55 1.40 -1.54
CA SER A 73 -8.28 0.16 -0.81
C SER A 73 -8.11 -0.99 -1.80
N LEU A 74 -6.93 -1.61 -1.78
CA LEU A 74 -6.44 -2.50 -2.82
C LEU A 74 -6.32 -3.95 -2.33
N SER A 75 -6.98 -4.28 -1.22
CA SER A 75 -6.86 -5.56 -0.52
C SER A 75 -7.31 -6.76 -1.35
N THR A 76 -8.23 -6.59 -2.30
CA THR A 76 -8.66 -7.68 -3.20
C THR A 76 -7.90 -7.71 -4.54
N TRP A 77 -7.06 -6.71 -4.81
CA TRP A 77 -6.32 -6.64 -6.07
C TRP A 77 -5.17 -7.66 -6.08
N PRO A 78 -4.53 -7.94 -7.24
CA PRO A 78 -3.39 -8.84 -7.28
C PRO A 78 -2.28 -8.44 -6.29
N THR A 79 -1.47 -9.42 -5.84
CA THR A 79 -0.46 -9.26 -4.78
C THR A 79 0.44 -8.02 -4.91
N ALA A 80 0.85 -7.64 -6.13
CA ALA A 80 1.68 -6.45 -6.37
C ALA A 80 1.03 -5.13 -5.85
N TYR A 81 -0.29 -5.09 -5.77
CA TYR A 81 -1.06 -3.93 -5.31
C TYR A 81 -1.37 -4.00 -3.81
N LYS A 82 -1.44 -5.21 -3.22
CA LYS A 82 -1.74 -5.40 -1.79
C LYS A 82 -0.64 -4.86 -0.86
N SER A 83 0.58 -4.71 -1.38
CA SER A 83 1.70 -4.08 -0.65
C SER A 83 1.72 -2.54 -0.74
N ILE A 84 0.79 -1.92 -1.47
CA ILE A 84 0.71 -0.45 -1.54
C ILE A 84 0.20 0.09 -0.20
N SER A 85 0.97 1.00 0.38
CA SER A 85 0.60 1.72 1.60
C SER A 85 0.08 3.11 1.23
N CYS A 86 -1.23 3.31 1.29
CA CYS A 86 -1.83 4.57 0.89
C CYS A 86 -1.62 5.69 1.92
N VAL A 87 -0.95 6.76 1.51
CA VAL A 87 -0.79 8.01 2.27
C VAL A 87 -1.40 9.17 1.50
N CYS A 88 -2.18 10.00 2.18
CA CYS A 88 -2.66 11.26 1.62
C CYS A 88 -1.60 12.35 1.84
N ALA A 89 -0.84 12.67 0.80
CA ALA A 89 0.32 13.54 0.89
C ALA A 89 0.18 14.76 -0.05
N PHE A 90 0.98 15.77 0.22
CA PHE A 90 1.19 16.87 -0.71
C PHE A 90 1.95 16.38 -1.94
N ILE A 91 1.41 16.71 -3.11
CA ILE A 91 2.01 16.46 -4.41
C ILE A 91 1.99 17.76 -5.22
N TYR A 92 2.91 17.86 -6.17
CA TYR A 92 2.84 18.90 -7.18
C TYR A 92 1.68 18.57 -8.15
N PRO A 93 0.78 19.52 -8.40
CA PRO A 93 -0.26 19.32 -9.41
C PRO A 93 0.36 19.30 -10.81
N THR A 94 -0.17 18.48 -11.69
CA THR A 94 0.17 18.51 -13.12
C THR A 94 -0.40 19.74 -13.82
N ALA A 95 -1.49 20.30 -13.28
CA ALA A 95 -2.11 21.55 -13.73
C ALA A 95 -1.54 22.76 -12.97
N LYS A 96 -1.69 23.96 -13.53
CA LYS A 96 -1.17 25.19 -12.90
C LYS A 96 -2.00 25.58 -11.68
N CYS A 97 -1.34 26.07 -10.63
CA CYS A 97 -2.04 26.62 -9.48
C CYS A 97 -2.72 27.94 -9.83
N LYS A 98 -4.01 28.03 -9.50
CA LYS A 98 -4.81 29.22 -9.65
C LYS A 98 -4.36 30.29 -8.65
N LYS A 99 -4.13 31.52 -9.11
CA LYS A 99 -3.87 32.66 -8.22
C LYS A 99 -5.12 32.97 -7.39
N PRO A 100 -5.00 33.22 -6.07
CA PRO A 100 -6.13 33.63 -5.24
C PRO A 100 -6.89 34.82 -5.85
N GLY A 101 -8.22 34.80 -5.78
CA GLY A 101 -9.09 35.88 -6.29
C GLY A 101 -9.29 35.93 -7.81
N THR A 102 -8.67 35.03 -8.60
CA THR A 102 -8.89 34.98 -10.06
C THR A 102 -10.12 34.14 -10.44
N PRO A 103 -10.69 34.29 -11.64
CA PRO A 103 -11.76 33.41 -12.15
C PRO A 103 -11.26 32.00 -12.44
N ASN A 104 -12.17 31.01 -12.50
CA ASN A 104 -11.80 29.67 -12.94
C ASN A 104 -11.38 29.68 -14.41
N LYS A 105 -10.24 29.07 -14.72
CA LYS A 105 -9.70 28.96 -16.08
C LYS A 105 -9.31 27.52 -16.36
N ALA A 106 -9.56 27.04 -17.58
CA ALA A 106 -9.14 25.71 -18.00
C ALA A 106 -7.62 25.54 -17.85
N GLY A 107 -7.19 24.37 -17.35
CA GLY A 107 -5.78 24.08 -17.05
C GLY A 107 -5.27 24.62 -15.71
N TYR A 108 -6.16 25.20 -14.88
CA TYR A 108 -5.84 25.65 -13.52
C TYR A 108 -6.60 24.86 -12.46
N VAL A 109 -5.95 24.64 -11.31
CA VAL A 109 -6.52 23.98 -10.14
C VAL A 109 -6.34 24.85 -8.90
N ASN A 110 -7.24 24.70 -7.93
CA ASN A 110 -7.05 25.29 -6.61
C ASN A 110 -5.93 24.54 -5.88
N CYS A 111 -4.96 25.29 -5.35
CA CYS A 111 -3.82 24.74 -4.63
C CYS A 111 -3.79 25.23 -3.20
N LEU A 112 -3.05 24.47 -2.39
CA LEU A 112 -2.51 24.90 -1.12
C LEU A 112 -1.09 25.42 -1.36
N TYR A 113 -0.62 26.29 -0.48
CA TYR A 113 0.73 26.85 -0.58
C TYR A 113 1.49 26.45 0.69
N VAL A 114 2.68 25.87 0.49
CA VAL A 114 3.61 25.47 1.54
C VAL A 114 4.98 26.07 1.21
N LYS A 115 5.82 26.31 2.21
CA LYS A 115 7.17 26.83 1.99
C LYS A 115 8.10 25.70 1.58
N ASP A 116 8.95 25.94 0.58
CA ASP A 116 10.01 25.02 0.20
C ASP A 116 11.27 25.16 1.08
N LEU A 117 12.34 24.45 0.75
CA LEU A 117 13.63 24.53 1.45
C LEU A 117 14.29 25.92 1.39
N ASN A 118 13.93 26.73 0.39
CA ASN A 118 14.43 28.09 0.20
C ASN A 118 13.49 29.14 0.83
N GLY A 119 12.38 28.70 1.44
CA GLY A 119 11.34 29.57 1.99
C GLY A 119 10.36 30.12 0.94
N GLU A 120 10.42 29.67 -0.31
CA GLU A 120 9.53 30.08 -1.40
C GLU A 120 8.19 29.32 -1.30
N GLU A 121 7.08 30.00 -1.55
CA GLU A 121 5.77 29.37 -1.55
C GLU A 121 5.54 28.54 -2.82
N VAL A 122 5.45 27.22 -2.62
CA VAL A 122 5.13 26.27 -3.69
C VAL A 122 3.68 25.81 -3.60
N GLY A 123 3.02 25.81 -4.76
CA GLY A 123 1.65 25.34 -4.91
C GLY A 123 1.57 23.82 -4.94
N VAL A 124 0.83 23.23 -4.00
CA VAL A 124 0.64 21.79 -3.84
C VAL A 124 -0.84 21.42 -3.77
N ILE A 125 -1.13 20.16 -4.00
CA ILE A 125 -2.45 19.54 -3.78
C ILE A 125 -2.28 18.27 -2.96
N TYR A 126 -3.35 17.81 -2.31
CA TYR A 126 -3.43 16.47 -1.78
C TYR A 126 -3.61 15.45 -2.90
N GLY A 127 -2.88 14.34 -2.79
CA GLY A 127 -3.05 13.16 -3.62
C GLY A 127 -2.59 11.90 -2.90
N CYS A 128 -3.11 10.76 -3.32
CA CYS A 128 -2.72 9.47 -2.78
C CYS A 128 -1.36 9.04 -3.32
N VAL A 129 -0.46 8.66 -2.43
CA VAL A 129 0.89 8.22 -2.77
C VAL A 129 1.20 6.96 -1.95
N ASP A 130 1.83 5.99 -2.59
CA ASP A 130 2.34 4.78 -1.95
C ASP A 130 3.54 5.12 -1.04
N TYR A 131 3.63 4.51 0.12
CA TYR A 131 4.75 4.65 1.05
C TYR A 131 5.47 3.31 1.23
N SER A 132 6.77 3.28 0.97
CA SER A 132 7.58 2.13 1.36
C SER A 132 8.00 2.31 2.81
N VAL A 133 7.52 1.41 3.68
CA VAL A 133 7.94 1.35 5.08
C VAL A 133 9.42 0.94 5.17
N PHE A 134 9.88 0.10 4.24
CA PHE A 134 11.26 -0.34 4.17
C PHE A 134 12.22 0.80 3.78
N ASP A 135 11.95 1.49 2.67
CA ASP A 135 12.76 2.65 2.22
C ASP A 135 12.50 3.92 3.04
N LYS A 136 11.49 3.89 3.92
CA LYS A 136 10.97 5.04 4.70
C LYS A 136 10.71 6.27 3.84
N ARG A 137 10.03 6.10 2.70
CA ARG A 137 9.75 7.22 1.77
C ARG A 137 8.49 7.02 0.95
N LEU A 138 7.94 8.13 0.49
CA LEU A 138 6.87 8.15 -0.51
C LEU A 138 7.42 7.72 -1.88
N LEU A 139 6.62 6.98 -2.64
CA LEU A 139 6.95 6.43 -3.95
C LEU A 139 6.21 7.19 -5.05
N PHE A 140 6.81 8.27 -5.53
CA PHE A 140 6.28 9.05 -6.65
C PHE A 140 6.59 8.42 -8.00
N LYS A 141 5.75 8.67 -9.01
CA LYS A 141 6.00 8.22 -10.40
C LYS A 141 7.21 8.92 -11.02
N GLU A 142 7.37 10.21 -10.76
CA GLU A 142 8.49 11.03 -11.22
C GLU A 142 9.29 11.48 -9.99
N ARG A 143 10.58 11.12 -9.95
CA ARG A 143 11.45 11.37 -8.81
C ARG A 143 12.26 12.65 -9.02
N SER A 144 12.23 13.54 -8.03
CA SER A 144 13.14 14.70 -7.84
C SER A 144 12.49 15.76 -6.95
N SER A 145 11.59 16.57 -7.48
CA SER A 145 10.97 17.68 -6.73
C SER A 145 10.00 17.18 -5.66
N ALA A 146 9.20 16.16 -5.97
CA ALA A 146 8.26 15.56 -5.03
C ALA A 146 8.97 14.85 -3.86
N ASP A 147 10.08 14.15 -4.13
CA ASP A 147 10.90 13.55 -3.08
C ASP A 147 11.54 14.60 -2.16
N LYS A 148 12.04 15.71 -2.72
CA LYS A 148 12.59 16.83 -1.93
C LYS A 148 11.52 17.47 -1.04
N LEU A 149 10.33 17.72 -1.60
CA LEU A 149 9.18 18.21 -0.84
C LEU A 149 8.82 17.23 0.29
N ALA A 150 8.82 15.93 0.02
CA ALA A 150 8.50 14.91 1.01
C ALA A 150 9.52 14.84 2.15
N GLN A 151 10.81 14.98 1.85
CA GLN A 151 11.87 15.03 2.86
C GLN A 151 11.81 16.30 3.71
N MET A 152 11.58 17.45 3.09
CA MET A 152 11.45 18.74 3.79
C MET A 152 10.27 18.75 4.77
N LEU A 153 9.16 18.11 4.40
CA LEU A 153 8.00 17.95 5.28
C LEU A 153 8.14 16.78 6.26
N ASP A 154 9.29 16.10 6.28
CA ASP A 154 9.59 14.97 7.17
C ASP A 154 8.50 13.87 7.19
N TYR A 155 7.93 13.58 6.01
CA TYR A 155 6.99 12.46 5.86
C TYR A 155 7.53 11.13 6.40
N PRO A 156 8.83 10.77 6.22
CA PRO A 156 9.38 9.54 6.79
C PRO A 156 9.11 9.41 8.28
N LYS A 157 9.40 10.46 9.06
CA LYS A 157 9.18 10.47 10.51
C LYS A 157 7.69 10.54 10.85
N VAL A 158 6.96 11.47 10.22
CA VAL A 158 5.53 11.69 10.50
C VAL A 158 4.71 10.42 10.29
N ILE A 159 4.96 9.70 9.19
CA ILE A 159 4.25 8.45 8.89
C ILE A 159 4.69 7.34 9.84
N SER A 160 5.99 7.21 10.13
CA SER A 160 6.52 6.16 11.00
C SER A 160 5.97 6.27 12.43
N ASP A 161 5.91 7.48 12.97
CA ASP A 161 5.46 7.71 14.35
C ASP A 161 3.96 7.53 14.51
N ASN A 162 3.18 7.89 13.48
CA ASN A 162 1.72 8.04 13.63
C ASN A 162 0.88 6.99 12.90
N CYS A 163 1.40 6.33 11.88
CA CYS A 163 0.61 5.48 11.00
C CYS A 163 1.14 4.05 10.85
N ILE A 164 2.24 3.69 11.50
CA ILE A 164 2.78 2.32 11.49
C ILE A 164 2.44 1.64 12.82
N ASN A 165 1.85 0.45 12.73
CA ASN A 165 1.58 -0.38 13.90
C ASN A 165 2.86 -1.06 14.37
N PRO A 166 3.35 -0.84 15.61
CA PRO A 166 4.56 -1.49 16.11
C PRO A 166 4.48 -3.03 16.10
N SER A 167 3.29 -3.60 16.28
CA SER A 167 3.07 -5.05 16.27
C SER A 167 3.05 -5.65 14.85
N ALA A 168 2.81 -4.83 13.83
CA ALA A 168 2.78 -5.23 12.41
C ALA A 168 3.37 -4.09 11.55
N PRO A 169 4.70 -3.88 11.60
CA PRO A 169 5.34 -2.69 11.07
C PRO A 169 5.66 -2.80 9.56
N ASP A 170 5.04 -3.73 8.85
CA ASP A 170 5.31 -3.99 7.43
C ASP A 170 4.48 -3.11 6.49
N VAL A 171 3.49 -2.38 7.01
CA VAL A 171 2.56 -1.60 6.20
C VAL A 171 1.95 -0.42 6.99
N VAL A 172 1.57 0.64 6.28
CA VAL A 172 0.86 1.78 6.85
C VAL A 172 -0.60 1.42 7.14
N CYS A 173 -1.11 1.83 8.30
CA CYS A 173 -2.50 1.64 8.74
C CYS A 173 -2.99 0.20 8.57
N SER A 174 -2.12 -0.79 8.83
CA SER A 174 -2.39 -2.22 8.70
C SER A 174 -2.95 -2.64 7.33
N ALA A 175 -2.68 -1.86 6.27
CA ALA A 175 -3.26 -2.00 4.92
C ALA A 175 -4.79 -1.92 4.86
N ARG A 176 -5.41 -1.33 5.89
CA ARG A 176 -6.86 -1.29 6.13
C ARG A 176 -7.38 0.12 6.32
N GLY A 177 -6.59 1.10 5.88
CA GLY A 177 -6.92 2.51 5.98
C GLY A 177 -5.95 3.36 5.16
N THR A 178 -6.13 4.68 5.28
CA THR A 178 -5.24 5.68 4.69
C THR A 178 -4.59 6.48 5.82
N CYS A 179 -3.29 6.76 5.73
CA CYS A 179 -2.63 7.71 6.61
C CYS A 179 -2.90 9.12 6.07
N VAL A 180 -3.65 9.93 6.83
CA VAL A 180 -4.15 11.24 6.40
C VAL A 180 -3.78 12.31 7.42
N PRO A 181 -3.60 13.57 7.02
CA PRO A 181 -3.44 14.64 7.98
C PRO A 181 -4.76 14.90 8.72
N SER A 182 -4.68 15.28 9.99
CA SER A 182 -5.83 15.60 10.85
C SER A 182 -6.63 16.82 10.38
N GLY A 183 -6.10 17.61 9.44
CA GLY A 183 -6.77 18.74 8.83
C GLY A 183 -5.99 19.30 7.64
N GLN A 184 -6.57 20.28 6.96
CA GLN A 184 -5.93 20.94 5.83
C GLN A 184 -4.64 21.66 6.30
N ARG A 185 -3.52 21.43 5.60
CA ARG A 185 -2.16 21.93 5.98
C ARG A 185 -1.59 21.38 7.29
N SER A 186 -2.20 20.36 7.89
CA SER A 186 -1.64 19.71 9.07
C SER A 186 -0.52 18.72 8.71
N MET A 187 0.50 18.64 9.55
CA MET A 187 1.50 17.58 9.56
C MET A 187 1.30 16.58 10.71
N ASP A 188 0.23 16.76 11.50
CA ASP A 188 -0.27 15.72 12.39
C ASP A 188 -1.08 14.72 11.57
N TYR A 189 -0.60 13.48 11.48
CA TYR A 189 -1.17 12.42 10.67
C TYR A 189 -1.81 11.34 11.53
N ARG A 190 -2.83 10.69 11.00
CA ARG A 190 -3.50 9.56 11.64
C ARG A 190 -4.05 8.59 10.62
N CYS A 191 -4.28 7.36 11.04
CA CYS A 191 -5.01 6.41 10.22
C CYS A 191 -6.51 6.74 10.22
N VAL A 192 -7.08 6.87 9.01
CA VAL A 192 -8.52 6.76 8.79
C VAL A 192 -8.79 5.37 8.25
N CYS A 193 -9.54 4.58 9.02
CA CYS A 193 -9.84 3.20 8.67
C CYS A 193 -10.91 3.10 7.61
N THR A 194 -10.74 2.16 6.70
CA THR A 194 -11.80 1.80 5.77
C THR A 194 -12.96 1.19 6.58
N VAL A 195 -14.20 1.42 6.14
CA VAL A 195 -15.41 0.91 6.81
C VAL A 195 -15.27 -0.57 7.14
N GLY A 196 -15.70 -1.00 8.32
CA GLY A 196 -15.55 -2.39 8.76
C GLY A 196 -14.23 -2.70 9.48
N TYR A 197 -13.34 -1.71 9.61
CA TYR A 197 -12.13 -1.77 10.44
C TYR A 197 -12.09 -0.64 11.47
N LYS A 198 -11.37 -0.87 12.57
CA LYS A 198 -11.18 0.11 13.65
C LYS A 198 -9.82 -0.02 14.35
N GLY A 199 -9.59 0.87 15.30
CA GLY A 199 -8.35 0.96 16.08
C GLY A 199 -7.41 2.03 15.54
N ARG A 200 -6.41 2.41 16.36
CA ARG A 200 -5.45 3.48 16.03
C ARG A 200 -4.76 3.28 14.68
N PHE A 201 -4.46 2.03 14.32
CA PHE A 201 -3.78 1.67 13.07
C PHE A 201 -4.65 0.77 12.17
N CYS A 202 -5.97 0.78 12.38
CA CYS A 202 -6.93 -0.06 11.63
C CYS A 202 -6.65 -1.56 11.73
N GLN A 203 -6.04 -1.98 12.85
CA GLN A 203 -5.61 -3.34 13.09
C GLN A 203 -6.76 -4.28 13.49
N LYS A 204 -7.90 -3.73 13.93
CA LYS A 204 -9.05 -4.51 14.39
C LYS A 204 -10.15 -4.55 13.34
N ILE A 205 -10.85 -5.68 13.27
CA ILE A 205 -12.07 -5.81 12.49
C ILE A 205 -13.22 -5.28 13.35
N ASP A 206 -14.10 -4.50 12.73
CA ASP A 206 -15.28 -3.93 13.39
C ASP A 206 -16.58 -4.59 12.93
N SER A 207 -16.73 -4.84 11.63
CA SER A 207 -17.93 -5.46 11.06
C SER A 207 -17.66 -6.04 9.66
N ASN A 208 -18.63 -6.75 9.09
CA ASN A 208 -18.55 -7.18 7.68
C ASN A 208 -18.91 -6.09 6.66
N LYS A 209 -19.14 -4.85 7.11
CA LYS A 209 -19.57 -3.76 6.23
C LYS A 209 -18.45 -3.33 5.29
N CYS A 210 -18.80 -2.99 4.06
CA CYS A 210 -17.86 -2.49 3.08
C CYS A 210 -18.50 -1.43 2.17
N ILE A 211 -17.67 -0.50 1.71
CA ILE A 211 -18.10 0.59 0.83
C ILE A 211 -17.31 0.66 -0.47
N ASN A 212 -16.26 -0.16 -0.61
CA ASN A 212 -15.41 -0.20 -1.79
C ASN A 212 -15.26 -1.65 -2.26
N ALA A 213 -15.38 -1.85 -3.57
CA ALA A 213 -15.27 -3.18 -4.19
C ALA A 213 -13.96 -3.90 -3.85
N GLY A 214 -12.87 -3.15 -3.60
CA GLY A 214 -11.54 -3.69 -3.33
C GLY A 214 -11.14 -3.86 -1.86
N GLN A 215 -12.05 -3.65 -0.92
CA GLN A 215 -11.73 -3.52 0.51
C GLN A 215 -11.56 -4.85 1.27
N CYS A 216 -12.29 -5.89 0.88
CA CYS A 216 -12.29 -7.16 1.62
C CYS A 216 -10.92 -7.84 1.51
N ALA A 217 -10.48 -8.60 2.52
CA ALA A 217 -9.15 -9.23 2.50
C ALA A 217 -9.04 -10.27 1.35
N ALA A 218 -10.01 -11.19 1.29
CA ALA A 218 -10.10 -12.21 0.25
C ALA A 218 -11.55 -12.44 -0.19
N GLY A 219 -12.10 -11.50 -0.96
CA GLY A 219 -13.49 -11.55 -1.40
C GLY A 219 -13.84 -10.38 -2.30
N THR A 220 -15.12 -10.06 -2.41
CA THR A 220 -15.60 -8.84 -3.08
C THR A 220 -16.65 -8.16 -2.20
N CYS A 221 -16.65 -6.84 -2.18
CA CYS A 221 -17.75 -6.11 -1.55
C CYS A 221 -18.99 -6.17 -2.45
N ASN A 222 -20.08 -6.74 -1.95
CA ASN A 222 -21.37 -6.62 -2.62
C ASN A 222 -21.92 -5.22 -2.38
N MET A 223 -21.89 -4.38 -3.41
CA MET A 223 -22.28 -2.97 -3.31
C MET A 223 -23.77 -2.75 -3.02
N ARG A 224 -24.62 -3.78 -3.19
CA ARG A 224 -26.05 -3.72 -2.84
C ARG A 224 -26.27 -3.98 -1.36
N SER A 225 -25.69 -5.05 -0.82
CA SER A 225 -25.82 -5.40 0.59
C SER A 225 -24.82 -4.67 1.50
N GLN A 226 -23.82 -4.01 0.90
CA GLN A 226 -22.68 -3.36 1.55
C GLN A 226 -21.93 -4.29 2.49
N GLN A 227 -21.79 -5.56 2.09
CA GLN A 227 -21.14 -6.61 2.87
C GLN A 227 -20.12 -7.38 2.04
N CYS A 228 -19.04 -7.82 2.67
CA CYS A 228 -18.05 -8.66 2.02
C CYS A 228 -18.61 -10.07 1.77
N GLU A 229 -18.47 -10.52 0.54
CA GLU A 229 -18.70 -11.90 0.10
C GLU A 229 -17.35 -12.58 -0.09
N CYS A 230 -17.11 -13.64 0.69
CA CYS A 230 -15.81 -14.27 0.79
C CYS A 230 -15.55 -15.26 -0.33
N ASN A 231 -14.31 -15.29 -0.79
CA ASN A 231 -13.87 -16.31 -1.73
C ASN A 231 -13.81 -17.67 -1.02
N GLU A 232 -13.88 -18.75 -1.78
CA GLU A 232 -13.71 -20.11 -1.28
C GLU A 232 -12.43 -20.23 -0.43
N GLY A 233 -12.55 -20.87 0.72
CA GLY A 233 -11.46 -21.04 1.69
C GLY A 233 -11.28 -19.90 2.68
N THR A 234 -12.13 -18.88 2.62
CA THR A 234 -12.07 -17.72 3.52
C THR A 234 -13.45 -17.44 4.12
N THR A 235 -13.47 -16.89 5.33
CA THR A 235 -14.69 -16.73 6.13
C THR A 235 -14.64 -15.53 7.08
N GLY A 236 -15.76 -15.29 7.75
CA GLY A 236 -15.96 -14.24 8.75
C GLY A 236 -15.90 -12.82 8.21
N ASN A 237 -15.93 -11.85 9.14
CA ASN A 237 -15.96 -10.44 8.79
C ASN A 237 -14.74 -10.03 7.96
N GLN A 238 -14.97 -9.24 6.92
CA GLN A 238 -13.95 -8.78 5.97
C GLN A 238 -13.19 -9.92 5.26
N CYS A 239 -13.67 -11.16 5.34
CA CYS A 239 -13.00 -12.35 4.79
C CYS A 239 -11.59 -12.53 5.33
N ALA A 240 -11.41 -12.20 6.61
CA ALA A 240 -10.10 -12.20 7.26
C ALA A 240 -9.71 -13.55 7.86
N TYR A 241 -10.67 -14.47 8.05
CA TYR A 241 -10.42 -15.79 8.62
C TYR A 241 -10.32 -16.83 7.51
N CYS A 242 -9.60 -17.91 7.76
CA CYS A 242 -9.51 -19.03 6.84
C CYS A 242 -10.45 -20.17 7.25
N ASP A 243 -10.91 -20.91 6.25
CA ASP A 243 -11.60 -22.17 6.43
C ASP A 243 -10.56 -23.30 6.46
N PRO A 244 -10.36 -23.99 7.59
CA PRO A 244 -9.34 -25.04 7.71
C PRO A 244 -9.63 -26.28 6.88
N THR A 245 -10.86 -26.44 6.38
CA THR A 245 -11.24 -27.57 5.53
C THR A 245 -10.93 -27.31 4.05
N SER A 246 -10.61 -26.07 3.68
CA SER A 246 -10.38 -25.68 2.30
C SER A 246 -8.89 -25.66 1.95
N SER A 247 -8.55 -26.27 0.82
CA SER A 247 -7.21 -26.18 0.23
C SER A 247 -6.89 -24.81 -0.40
N LYS A 248 -7.88 -23.91 -0.50
CA LYS A 248 -7.73 -22.55 -1.05
C LYS A 248 -7.51 -21.48 0.03
N ALA A 249 -7.48 -21.88 1.30
CA ALA A 249 -7.18 -21.00 2.42
C ALA A 249 -5.81 -20.33 2.29
N CYS A 250 -5.66 -19.18 2.95
CA CYS A 250 -4.36 -18.51 3.12
C CYS A 250 -3.61 -18.18 1.83
N GLY A 251 -4.36 -17.93 0.74
CA GLY A 251 -3.80 -17.48 -0.53
C GLY A 251 -2.79 -18.43 -1.17
N GLY A 252 -2.68 -19.68 -0.69
CA GLY A 252 -1.66 -20.64 -1.11
C GLY A 252 -0.26 -20.36 -0.56
N HIS A 253 -0.11 -19.48 0.42
CA HIS A 253 1.18 -19.07 1.00
C HIS A 253 1.19 -19.17 2.53
N GLY A 254 0.42 -20.12 3.07
CA GLY A 254 0.29 -20.32 4.51
C GLY A 254 -0.56 -21.53 4.85
N LYS A 255 -0.59 -21.87 6.13
CA LYS A 255 -1.42 -22.94 6.69
C LYS A 255 -2.55 -22.35 7.53
N CYS A 256 -3.76 -22.84 7.34
CA CYS A 256 -4.89 -22.45 8.17
C CYS A 256 -4.85 -23.19 9.51
N MET A 257 -4.80 -22.45 10.62
CA MET A 257 -4.80 -22.99 11.98
C MET A 257 -6.23 -22.95 12.54
N SER A 258 -6.84 -24.11 12.73
CA SER A 258 -8.14 -24.26 13.40
C SER A 258 -7.98 -24.01 14.91
N ASN A 259 -8.73 -23.07 15.48
CA ASN A 259 -8.76 -22.72 16.92
C ASN A 259 -7.60 -21.85 17.41
N VAL A 260 -7.69 -20.54 17.18
CA VAL A 260 -6.97 -19.59 18.04
C VAL A 260 -7.88 -19.26 19.22
N THR A 261 -7.68 -19.93 20.36
CA THR A 261 -8.19 -19.44 21.63
C THR A 261 -7.42 -18.15 21.99
N ASN A 262 -8.11 -17.15 22.52
CA ASN A 262 -7.63 -15.78 22.76
C ASN A 262 -6.29 -15.63 23.54
N GLN A 263 -5.66 -16.70 24.02
CA GLN A 263 -4.42 -16.68 24.79
C GLN A 263 -3.12 -16.70 23.96
N ASP A 264 -3.13 -17.18 22.70
CA ASP A 264 -1.92 -17.13 21.85
C ASP A 264 -1.67 -15.76 21.21
N ALA A 265 -2.58 -14.81 21.43
CA ALA A 265 -2.60 -13.47 20.84
C ALA A 265 -2.20 -12.34 21.81
N LEU A 266 -1.90 -12.66 23.07
CA LEU A 266 -1.53 -11.70 24.12
C LEU A 266 -0.01 -11.67 24.31
N GLY A 267 0.70 -11.08 23.34
CA GLY A 267 1.93 -10.37 23.63
C GLY A 267 1.58 -9.06 24.35
N GLY A 268 1.06 -9.16 25.58
CA GLY A 268 0.70 -8.04 26.42
C GLY A 268 1.97 -7.33 26.91
N ALA A 269 2.07 -6.05 26.60
CA ALA A 269 2.82 -5.12 27.43
C ALA A 269 1.91 -4.76 28.61
N GLU A 270 2.13 -5.38 29.78
CA GLU A 270 1.86 -4.78 31.10
C GLU A 270 2.86 -5.35 32.13
N ASP A 271 3.22 -4.49 33.08
CA ASP A 271 4.30 -4.58 34.06
C ASP A 271 4.28 -5.80 34.99
N GLY A 272 5.48 -6.23 35.42
CA GLY A 272 5.73 -6.66 36.80
C GLY A 272 5.56 -8.15 37.14
N SER A 273 6.71 -8.85 37.23
CA SER A 273 7.01 -9.96 38.15
C SER A 273 6.16 -11.24 38.12
N GLY A 274 6.76 -12.31 37.58
CA GLY A 274 6.31 -13.69 37.84
C GLY A 274 7.10 -14.74 37.03
N SER A 275 8.14 -15.29 37.63
CA SER A 275 8.91 -16.41 37.07
C SER A 275 8.04 -17.65 36.84
N SER A 276 8.11 -18.24 35.64
CA SER A 276 7.99 -19.69 35.43
C SER A 276 8.46 -20.08 34.02
N SER A 277 9.43 -20.97 33.99
CA SER A 277 10.15 -21.51 32.83
C SER A 277 9.34 -22.56 32.07
N VAL A 278 9.19 -22.39 30.75
CA VAL A 278 9.02 -23.50 29.81
C VAL A 278 10.01 -23.33 28.66
N SER A 279 10.93 -24.28 28.57
CA SER A 279 11.96 -24.39 27.56
C SER A 279 11.39 -25.11 26.33
N GLY A 280 11.27 -24.40 25.22
CA GLY A 280 10.94 -24.95 23.91
C GLY A 280 11.41 -23.97 22.84
N THR A 281 12.24 -24.46 21.90
CA THR A 281 12.83 -23.67 20.82
C THR A 281 11.73 -23.07 19.93
N VAL A 282 11.50 -21.76 20.04
CA VAL A 282 10.54 -21.02 19.22
C VAL A 282 11.19 -20.74 17.86
N GLY A 283 10.77 -21.49 16.84
CA GLY A 283 10.93 -21.07 15.46
C GLY A 283 10.02 -19.88 15.18
N ASP A 284 10.55 -18.92 14.41
CA ASP A 284 9.94 -17.65 13.96
C ASP A 284 8.44 -17.79 13.65
N ALA A 285 7.60 -17.56 14.66
CA ALA A 285 6.15 -17.64 14.56
C ALA A 285 5.64 -16.36 13.88
N GLY A 286 4.91 -16.54 12.78
CA GLY A 286 4.39 -15.46 11.95
C GLY A 286 3.72 -14.36 12.79
N ARG A 287 4.11 -13.12 12.54
CA ARG A 287 3.52 -11.91 13.13
C ARG A 287 2.07 -11.75 12.65
N GLY A 288 1.18 -12.53 13.25
CA GLY A 288 -0.25 -12.53 12.97
C GLY A 288 -0.94 -11.32 13.58
N LEU A 289 -1.73 -10.61 12.76
CA LEU A 289 -2.69 -9.63 13.25
C LEU A 289 -3.72 -10.33 14.14
N ALA A 290 -3.62 -10.15 15.46
CA ALA A 290 -4.64 -10.58 16.39
C ALA A 290 -5.91 -9.71 16.30
N SER A 291 -7.04 -10.36 16.03
CA SER A 291 -8.37 -9.78 16.16
C SER A 291 -8.76 -9.71 17.64
N VAL A 292 -8.27 -8.71 18.37
CA VAL A 292 -8.77 -8.45 19.74
C VAL A 292 -10.02 -7.59 19.64
N GLY A 293 -11.19 -8.24 19.57
CA GLY A 293 -12.47 -7.55 19.70
C GLY A 293 -13.74 -8.27 19.24
N GLN A 294 -13.77 -9.60 19.11
CA GLN A 294 -15.01 -10.28 18.76
C GLN A 294 -15.23 -11.54 19.61
N GLU A 295 -16.26 -11.48 20.46
CA GLU A 295 -16.84 -12.63 21.12
C GLU A 295 -17.48 -13.54 20.05
N ASN A 296 -17.11 -14.82 20.05
CA ASN A 296 -17.62 -15.89 19.16
C ASN A 296 -17.41 -15.69 17.65
N VAL A 297 -16.15 -15.75 17.18
CA VAL A 297 -15.88 -16.03 15.76
C VAL A 297 -15.20 -17.39 15.62
N THR A 298 -15.97 -18.38 15.18
CA THR A 298 -15.48 -19.70 14.74
C THR A 298 -14.83 -19.55 13.36
N GLY A 299 -13.52 -19.36 13.31
CA GLY A 299 -12.75 -19.29 12.07
C GLY A 299 -11.25 -19.50 12.31
N GLY A 300 -10.57 -20.11 11.34
CA GLY A 300 -9.12 -20.32 11.44
C GLY A 300 -8.33 -19.04 11.16
N VAL A 301 -7.07 -19.01 11.61
CA VAL A 301 -6.12 -17.93 11.31
C VAL A 301 -4.98 -18.48 10.46
N CYS A 302 -4.57 -17.73 9.45
CA CYS A 302 -3.46 -18.12 8.60
C CYS A 302 -2.12 -17.91 9.28
N ASN A 303 -1.32 -18.97 9.35
CA ASN A 303 0.10 -18.88 9.63
C ASN A 303 0.86 -18.79 8.30
N CYS A 304 1.44 -17.62 8.01
CA CYS A 304 2.06 -17.34 6.72
C CYS A 304 3.46 -17.91 6.59
N GLU A 305 3.80 -18.35 5.38
CA GLU A 305 5.16 -18.71 5.00
C GLU A 305 6.08 -17.47 4.99
N SER A 306 7.39 -17.70 5.15
CA SER A 306 8.38 -16.63 5.18
C SER A 306 8.32 -15.76 3.92
N GLY A 307 8.20 -14.44 4.13
CA GLY A 307 8.08 -13.45 3.05
C GLY A 307 6.64 -13.11 2.66
N TYR A 308 5.64 -13.75 3.28
CA TYR A 308 4.23 -13.40 3.16
C TYR A 308 3.65 -12.92 4.50
N THR A 309 2.60 -12.11 4.40
CA THR A 309 1.97 -11.43 5.53
C THR A 309 0.52 -11.07 5.16
N GLY A 310 -0.21 -10.51 6.13
CA GLY A 310 -1.64 -10.21 6.01
C GLY A 310 -2.52 -11.38 6.44
N ALA A 311 -3.81 -11.09 6.61
CA ALA A 311 -4.76 -12.06 7.18
C ALA A 311 -4.93 -13.33 6.33
N GLN A 312 -4.58 -13.27 5.04
CA GLN A 312 -4.71 -14.37 4.08
C GLN A 312 -3.38 -14.66 3.37
N CYS A 313 -2.24 -14.24 3.94
CA CYS A 313 -0.89 -14.47 3.41
C CYS A 313 -0.69 -14.06 1.95
N ASP A 314 -1.37 -13.00 1.53
CA ASP A 314 -1.50 -12.58 0.13
C ASP A 314 -0.69 -11.31 -0.18
N ARG A 315 -0.08 -10.70 0.84
CA ARG A 315 0.84 -9.57 0.73
C ARG A 315 2.28 -10.08 0.84
N ARG A 316 3.16 -9.55 0.00
CA ARG A 316 4.61 -9.79 0.10
C ARG A 316 5.23 -8.80 1.08
N VAL A 317 6.08 -9.31 1.96
CA VAL A 317 6.98 -8.50 2.78
C VAL A 317 8.07 -7.93 1.87
N GLU A 318 8.26 -6.62 1.91
CA GLU A 318 9.35 -5.98 1.18
C GLU A 318 10.70 -6.45 1.74
N LYS A 319 11.58 -6.92 0.84
CA LYS A 319 12.98 -7.22 1.15
C LYS A 319 13.86 -6.33 0.28
N LYS A 320 15.05 -5.98 0.78
CA LYS A 320 16.11 -5.35 -0.02
C LYS A 320 16.29 -6.18 -1.30
N SER A 321 16.13 -5.57 -2.47
CA SER A 321 16.72 -6.13 -3.68
C SER A 321 18.23 -6.03 -3.49
N VAL A 322 18.83 -7.12 -3.02
CA VAL A 322 20.25 -7.34 -3.25
C VAL A 322 20.35 -7.47 -4.76
N ILE A 323 20.84 -6.42 -5.43
CA ILE A 323 21.63 -6.68 -6.63
C ILE A 323 22.70 -7.66 -6.13
N SER A 324 22.71 -8.86 -6.72
CA SER A 324 23.67 -9.91 -6.41
C SER A 324 25.08 -9.42 -6.69
N ASP A 325 25.66 -8.71 -5.73
CA ASP A 325 27.09 -8.74 -5.50
C ASP A 325 27.32 -9.97 -4.63
N ASP A 326 27.55 -11.11 -5.29
CA ASP A 326 28.21 -12.23 -4.63
C ASP A 326 29.58 -11.73 -4.18
N SER A 327 29.73 -11.45 -2.89
CA SER A 327 31.02 -11.46 -2.20
C SER A 327 30.82 -11.52 -0.68
N LEU A 328 31.07 -12.74 -0.20
CA LEU A 328 31.66 -13.16 1.07
C LEU A 328 31.64 -12.20 2.28
N SER A 329 31.09 -12.77 3.35
CA SER A 329 31.54 -12.67 4.74
C SER A 329 32.97 -12.14 4.96
N GLY A 330 33.14 -11.20 5.89
CA GLY A 330 34.43 -10.94 6.49
C GLY A 330 34.46 -9.67 7.33
N SER A 331 34.57 -9.86 8.63
CA SER A 331 34.70 -8.92 9.73
C SER A 331 35.63 -7.71 9.53
N ASP A 332 35.33 -6.70 10.34
CA ASP A 332 36.09 -5.48 10.62
C ASP A 332 37.60 -5.71 10.80
N ASN A 333 38.41 -4.86 10.17
CA ASN A 333 39.58 -4.21 10.78
C ASN A 333 40.18 -3.14 9.85
N GLU A 334 40.56 -2.02 10.46
CA GLU A 334 41.44 -0.96 9.92
C GLU A 334 42.77 -1.51 9.41
N ASP A 335 43.23 -1.07 8.23
CA ASP A 335 44.51 -0.36 8.09
C ASP A 335 44.83 0.09 6.65
N ASN A 336 45.65 1.15 6.57
CA ASN A 336 46.15 1.81 5.37
C ASN A 336 46.99 0.90 4.46
N GLY A 337 46.92 1.07 3.13
CA GLY A 337 48.01 0.64 2.25
C GLY A 337 47.68 0.39 0.78
N ALA A 338 48.30 1.21 -0.07
CA ALA A 338 48.84 0.91 -1.40
C ALA A 338 47.95 0.31 -2.49
N ALA A 339 47.85 1.08 -3.58
CA ALA A 339 47.44 0.67 -4.91
C ALA A 339 48.23 -0.54 -5.42
N LEU A 340 47.53 -1.52 -6.00
CA LEU A 340 48.10 -2.45 -6.97
C LEU A 340 47.11 -2.69 -8.12
N ILE A 341 47.54 -2.20 -9.28
CA ILE A 341 46.96 -2.46 -10.60
C ILE A 341 47.37 -3.89 -10.99
N SER A 342 46.43 -4.72 -11.45
CA SER A 342 46.75 -5.95 -12.17
C SER A 342 45.97 -6.00 -13.48
N LEU A 343 46.74 -6.02 -14.56
CA LEU A 343 46.36 -6.04 -15.96
C LEU A 343 46.10 -7.47 -16.44
N SER A 344 45.06 -7.67 -17.24
CA SER A 344 45.08 -8.49 -18.47
C SER A 344 43.68 -8.51 -19.10
N VAL A 345 43.44 -8.52 -20.41
CA VAL A 345 44.19 -8.24 -21.64
C VAL A 345 43.12 -8.29 -22.74
N VAL A 346 43.07 -7.23 -23.57
CA VAL A 346 42.70 -7.22 -25.00
C VAL A 346 41.25 -7.54 -25.38
N PHE A 347 40.53 -6.50 -25.80
CA PHE A 347 40.26 -6.29 -27.23
C PHE A 347 40.21 -4.77 -27.52
N THR A 348 41.35 -4.28 -27.97
CA THR A 348 41.57 -3.00 -28.63
C THR A 348 40.72 -2.87 -29.88
N TYR A 349 40.00 -1.75 -30.05
CA TYR A 349 39.93 -1.01 -31.32
C TYR A 349 39.22 0.34 -31.09
N MET A 350 39.97 1.31 -30.56
CA MET A 350 39.75 2.75 -30.76
C MET A 350 41.03 3.46 -30.29
N LEU A 351 42.08 3.36 -31.11
CA LEU A 351 43.26 4.22 -30.97
C LEU A 351 43.19 5.30 -32.06
N LEU A 352 42.82 6.48 -31.59
CA LEU A 352 43.25 7.74 -32.18
C LEU A 352 44.79 7.80 -32.19
N LEU A 353 45.34 8.36 -33.27
CA LEU A 353 46.52 9.24 -33.41
C LEU A 353 47.12 9.00 -34.82
N MET A 354 46.76 9.80 -35.84
CA MET A 354 47.46 11.01 -36.33
C MET A 354 48.95 10.76 -36.70
N PRO A 355 49.52 11.25 -37.83
CA PRO A 355 49.20 12.51 -38.53
C PRO A 355 49.21 12.44 -40.08
N LEU A 356 48.99 13.60 -40.71
CA LEU A 356 49.40 13.97 -42.07
C LEU A 356 50.78 13.40 -42.45
N ILE A 357 50.95 12.94 -43.70
CA ILE A 357 51.90 13.46 -44.72
C ILE A 357 51.84 12.55 -45.97
N LEU A 358 51.71 13.19 -47.14
CA LEU A 358 51.85 12.60 -48.48
C LEU A 358 53.20 11.88 -48.64
N MET A 359 53.18 10.65 -49.15
CA MET A 359 53.80 10.19 -50.40
C MET A 359 53.48 8.72 -50.62
#